data_AF-A0AA37RD38-F1
#
_entry.id   AF-A0AA37RD38-F1
#
_cell.length_a   1.000
_cell.length_b   1.000
_cell.length_c   1.000
_cell.angle_alpha   90.00
_cell.angle_beta   90.00
_cell.angle_gamma   90.00
#
_symmetry.space_group_name_H-M   'P 1'
#
loop_
_entity.id
_entity.type
_entity.pdbx_description
1 polymer ?
#
loop_
_entity_poly.entity_id
_entity_poly.type
_entity_poly.pdbx_seq_one_letter_code
_entity_poly.pdbx_strand_id
1 'polypeptide(L)'
;MTAGAVRHFSHLSDDVVRELFLESPEAFSDRDDRDVLAASLGATLYVPAIRPDLTRTVVRRAADGVCSMVLDLEDAIGDHEVEQAVANTVKTLDALAVTPAANALIFVRVRTPETIRLITDAITSGVTTLSGFVVPKFDTTTGAAFLDEVDSASGRLDKPIYSMPVLESHILVHAESRDAELQRIGELLTHYRRQVLAVRIGATDMSGIFGIRRDRDLTVYDVRVVADVIADIVNYFGRSDGTGYVITGPVWEYFADRERMFRPLLRTTPFAEHDAVLFRQHLVSRDLDGLLREIALDRANGLHGKTVIHPSHVAPVHALSAVTHEEYQDALDILDSATGAQASGYRNKMNETKPHQNWARQTTLRARAFGVTNTGVTFVDLLTALVDA
;
A
#
# COMPACT_ATOMS: atom_id res chain seq x y z
N MET A 1 3.36 4.18 24.14
CA MET A 1 3.89 4.08 22.76
C MET A 1 5.24 4.79 22.74
N THR A 2 6.26 4.17 22.18
CA THR A 2 7.52 4.86 21.85
C THR A 2 7.21 5.98 20.87
N ALA A 3 7.89 7.13 20.97
CA ALA A 3 7.68 8.23 20.04
C ALA A 3 7.97 7.76 18.61
N GLY A 4 7.04 7.97 17.68
CA GLY A 4 7.17 7.59 16.26
C GLY A 4 6.70 6.18 15.89
N ALA A 5 6.13 5.40 16.82
CA ALA A 5 5.52 4.11 16.50
C ALA A 5 4.14 4.29 15.84
N VAL A 6 3.97 3.69 14.67
CA VAL A 6 2.72 3.61 13.90
C VAL A 6 2.03 2.30 14.23
N ARG A 7 0.70 2.29 14.29
CA ARG A 7 -0.08 1.05 14.46
C ARG A 7 -1.37 1.18 13.66
N HIS A 8 -1.66 0.17 12.83
CA HIS A 8 -2.94 0.14 12.11
C HIS A 8 -4.11 0.12 13.10
N PHE A 9 -5.24 0.70 12.71
CA PHE A 9 -6.46 0.79 13.53
C PHE A 9 -6.32 1.57 14.85
N SER A 10 -5.26 2.35 15.05
CA SER A 10 -5.03 3.12 16.29
C SER A 10 -6.03 4.27 16.54
N HIS A 11 -6.84 4.62 15.55
CA HIS A 11 -7.89 5.64 15.62
C HIS A 11 -9.21 5.08 16.16
N LEU A 12 -9.37 3.76 16.21
CA LEU A 12 -10.49 3.10 16.86
C LEU A 12 -10.29 3.12 18.39
N SER A 13 -11.40 3.10 19.14
CA SER A 13 -11.33 2.96 20.60
C SER A 13 -10.83 1.56 21.00
N ASP A 14 -10.22 1.45 22.18
CA ASP A 14 -9.72 0.16 22.69
C ASP A 14 -10.85 -0.87 22.86
N ASP A 15 -12.09 -0.44 23.09
CA ASP A 15 -13.26 -1.33 23.14
C ASP A 15 -13.57 -1.93 21.77
N VAL A 16 -13.63 -1.08 20.74
CA VAL A 16 -13.87 -1.51 19.34
C VAL A 16 -12.74 -2.42 18.86
N VAL A 17 -11.48 -2.10 19.18
CA VAL A 17 -10.34 -2.97 18.82
C VAL A 17 -10.46 -4.35 19.47
N ARG A 18 -10.87 -4.43 20.75
CA ARG A 18 -11.06 -5.72 21.44
C ARG A 18 -12.23 -6.53 20.90
N GLU A 19 -13.27 -5.87 20.42
CA GLU A 19 -14.39 -6.53 19.75
C GLU A 19 -13.99 -7.08 18.37
N LEU A 20 -13.22 -6.32 17.60
CA LEU A 20 -12.86 -6.67 16.23
C LEU A 20 -11.72 -7.70 16.15
N PHE A 21 -10.73 -7.63 17.04
CA PHE A 21 -9.48 -8.37 16.92
C PHE A 21 -9.26 -9.39 18.03
N LEU A 22 -8.92 -10.62 17.63
CA LEU A 22 -8.34 -11.62 18.52
C LEU A 22 -6.89 -11.26 18.86
N GLU A 23 -6.10 -10.93 17.83
CA GLU A 23 -4.74 -10.40 17.98
C GLU A 23 -4.71 -8.98 17.42
N SER A 24 -4.38 -8.01 18.27
CA SER A 24 -4.26 -6.62 17.84
C SER A 24 -3.04 -6.42 16.93
N PRO A 25 -3.12 -5.51 15.95
CA PRO A 25 -1.99 -5.15 15.11
C PRO A 25 -0.77 -4.72 15.95
N GLU A 26 0.42 -5.17 15.56
CA GLU A 26 1.68 -4.76 16.15
C GLU A 26 2.01 -3.30 15.77
N ALA A 27 2.72 -2.60 16.66
CA ALA A 27 3.27 -1.30 16.33
C ALA A 27 4.57 -1.45 15.53
N PHE A 28 4.80 -0.55 14.58
CA PHE A 28 5.96 -0.55 13.69
C PHE A 28 6.52 0.87 13.49
N SER A 29 7.73 0.96 12.97
CA SER A 29 8.50 2.19 12.74
C SER A 29 9.45 2.01 11.56
N ASP A 30 10.05 3.11 11.11
CA ASP A 30 11.07 3.13 10.04
C ASP A 30 12.40 2.44 10.42
N ARG A 31 12.49 1.83 11.61
CA ARG A 31 13.64 1.07 12.10
C ARG A 31 13.39 -0.44 12.20
N ASP A 32 12.17 -0.89 12.00
CA ASP A 32 11.85 -2.31 12.04
C ASP A 32 12.41 -3.06 10.83
N ASP A 33 12.35 -4.38 10.88
CA ASP A 33 12.75 -5.22 9.76
C ASP A 33 12.00 -4.81 8.48
N ARG A 34 12.73 -4.74 7.37
CA ARG A 34 12.22 -4.25 6.10
C ARG A 34 10.99 -5.02 5.64
N ASP A 35 10.94 -6.33 5.83
CA ASP A 35 9.82 -7.15 5.33
C ASP A 35 8.56 -6.89 6.16
N VAL A 36 8.71 -6.65 7.47
CA VAL A 36 7.61 -6.19 8.34
C VAL A 36 7.14 -4.80 7.93
N LEU A 37 8.08 -3.85 7.75
CA LEU A 37 7.77 -2.49 7.35
C LEU A 37 7.05 -2.43 5.98
N ALA A 38 7.52 -3.21 5.01
CA ALA A 38 6.95 -3.29 3.68
C ALA A 38 5.53 -3.89 3.70
N ALA A 39 5.32 -4.97 4.46
CA ALA A 39 3.98 -5.53 4.68
C ALA A 39 3.04 -4.56 5.39
N SER A 40 3.58 -3.61 6.16
CA SER A 40 2.82 -2.65 6.97
C SER A 40 2.44 -1.37 6.23
N LEU A 41 2.83 -1.19 4.97
CA LEU A 41 2.53 0.02 4.19
C LEU A 41 1.02 0.29 4.05
N GLY A 42 0.21 -0.75 3.87
CA GLY A 42 -1.25 -0.65 3.73
C GLY A 42 -1.70 0.27 2.60
N ALA A 43 -2.64 1.17 2.89
CA ALA A 43 -3.04 2.21 1.95
C ALA A 43 -2.03 3.37 2.01
N THR A 44 -1.20 3.51 0.98
CA THR A 44 -0.29 4.65 0.89
C THR A 44 -0.98 5.83 0.20
N LEU A 45 -1.31 6.85 0.98
CA LEU A 45 -2.04 8.03 0.50
C LEU A 45 -1.10 9.08 -0.12
N TYR A 46 -1.35 9.44 -1.38
CA TYR A 46 -0.62 10.50 -2.06
C TYR A 46 -1.26 11.85 -1.76
N VAL A 47 -0.42 12.84 -1.42
CA VAL A 47 -0.84 14.19 -1.04
C VAL A 47 0.00 15.19 -1.84
N PRO A 48 -0.62 16.07 -2.66
CA PRO A 48 0.13 17.08 -3.40
C PRO A 48 0.92 17.99 -2.46
N ALA A 49 2.23 18.12 -2.70
CA ALA A 49 3.10 18.89 -1.83
C ALA A 49 2.89 20.42 -1.93
N ILE A 50 2.11 20.91 -2.89
CA ILE A 50 1.79 22.35 -3.02
C ILE A 50 0.67 22.81 -2.06
N ARG A 51 0.02 21.90 -1.33
CA ARG A 51 -1.07 22.25 -0.41
C ARG A 51 -0.61 23.28 0.64
N PRO A 52 -1.27 24.45 0.76
CA PRO A 52 -0.90 25.45 1.77
C PRO A 52 -1.00 24.94 3.21
N ASP A 53 -1.86 23.96 3.46
CA ASP A 53 -2.09 23.34 4.76
C ASP A 53 -1.55 21.90 4.87
N LEU A 54 -0.46 21.61 4.14
CA LEU A 54 0.12 20.27 4.02
C LEU A 54 0.36 19.59 5.38
N THR A 55 1.05 20.26 6.32
CA THR A 55 1.30 19.74 7.67
C THR A 55 0.01 19.35 8.39
N ARG A 56 -0.99 20.24 8.38
CA ARG A 56 -2.30 19.97 9.00
C ARG A 56 -3.02 18.82 8.32
N THR A 57 -2.92 18.73 7.00
CA THR A 57 -3.49 17.63 6.22
C THR A 57 -2.85 16.31 6.62
N VAL A 58 -1.53 16.22 6.68
CA VAL A 58 -0.81 15.00 7.10
C VAL A 58 -1.23 14.57 8.51
N VAL A 59 -1.23 15.50 9.47
CA VAL A 59 -1.65 15.21 10.86
C VAL A 59 -3.08 14.70 10.92
N ARG A 60 -4.01 15.36 10.22
CA ARG A 60 -5.40 14.92 10.17
C ARG A 60 -5.52 13.53 9.56
N ARG A 61 -4.83 13.24 8.46
CA ARG A 61 -4.90 11.92 7.81
C ARG A 61 -4.28 10.81 8.65
N ALA A 62 -3.19 11.09 9.37
CA ALA A 62 -2.65 10.15 10.34
C ALA A 62 -3.67 9.86 11.47
N ALA A 63 -4.35 10.90 11.97
CA ALA A 63 -5.41 10.74 12.97
C ALA A 63 -6.63 9.97 12.42
N ASP A 64 -6.95 10.11 11.13
CA ASP A 64 -7.98 9.34 10.41
C ASP A 64 -7.51 7.89 10.08
N GLY A 65 -6.36 7.44 10.60
CA GLY A 65 -5.88 6.06 10.44
C GLY A 65 -4.95 5.80 9.25
N VAL A 66 -4.51 6.82 8.52
CA VAL A 66 -3.53 6.66 7.44
C VAL A 66 -2.14 6.41 8.02
N CYS A 67 -1.59 5.22 7.76
CA CYS A 67 -0.30 4.80 8.31
C CYS A 67 0.90 5.07 7.40
N SER A 68 0.69 5.30 6.10
CA SER A 68 1.74 5.71 5.17
C SER A 68 1.25 6.77 4.18
N MET A 69 2.08 7.79 3.93
CA MET A 69 1.77 8.92 3.06
C MET A 69 2.95 9.27 2.15
N VAL A 70 2.63 9.77 0.97
CA VAL A 70 3.59 10.28 -0.01
C VAL A 70 3.30 11.75 -0.27
N LEU A 71 4.27 12.62 0.02
CA LEU A 71 4.24 14.02 -0.40
C LEU A 71 4.67 14.06 -1.87
N ASP A 72 3.73 14.38 -2.75
CA ASP A 72 3.94 14.26 -4.19
C ASP A 72 4.52 15.54 -4.80
N LEU A 73 5.70 15.43 -5.41
CA LEU A 73 6.37 16.48 -6.19
C LEU A 73 6.31 16.25 -7.70
N GLU A 74 5.67 15.17 -8.17
CA GLU A 74 5.63 14.78 -9.58
C GLU A 74 4.33 15.22 -10.27
N ASP A 75 3.45 14.30 -10.70
CA ASP A 75 2.31 14.60 -11.59
C ASP A 75 1.27 15.53 -10.96
N ALA A 76 1.21 15.58 -9.63
CA ALA A 76 0.26 16.45 -8.93
C ALA A 76 0.68 17.93 -8.87
N ILE A 77 1.84 18.28 -9.44
CA ILE A 77 2.47 19.60 -9.30
C ILE A 77 2.73 20.19 -10.69
N GLY A 78 2.46 21.48 -10.91
CA GLY A 78 2.87 22.15 -12.14
C GLY A 78 4.38 22.39 -12.19
N ASP A 79 4.98 22.45 -13.38
CA ASP A 79 6.44 22.66 -13.53
C ASP A 79 6.96 23.94 -12.83
N HIS A 80 6.13 24.98 -12.81
CA HIS A 80 6.44 26.26 -12.16
C HIS A 80 6.25 26.24 -10.64
N GLU A 81 5.68 25.17 -10.09
CA GLU A 81 5.37 25.03 -8.65
C GLU A 81 6.39 24.16 -7.92
N VAL A 82 7.30 23.49 -8.63
CA VAL A 82 8.23 22.50 -8.05
C VAL A 82 9.08 23.09 -6.94
N GLU A 83 9.68 24.26 -7.14
CA GLU A 83 10.52 24.91 -6.11
C GLU A 83 9.71 25.18 -4.83
N GLN A 84 8.50 25.72 -4.98
CA GLN A 84 7.60 25.99 -3.87
C GLN A 84 7.13 24.69 -3.18
N ALA A 85 6.86 23.65 -3.94
CA ALA A 85 6.45 22.35 -3.42
C ALA A 85 7.58 21.68 -2.63
N VAL A 86 8.83 21.79 -3.09
CA VAL A 86 10.00 21.28 -2.34
C VAL A 86 10.19 22.05 -1.05
N ALA A 87 10.13 23.38 -1.08
CA ALA A 87 10.22 24.21 0.13
C ALA A 87 9.10 23.87 1.14
N ASN A 88 7.88 23.62 0.67
CA ASN A 88 6.77 23.23 1.52
C ASN A 88 6.95 21.82 2.11
N THR A 89 7.53 20.89 1.34
CA THR A 89 7.88 19.55 1.82
C THR A 89 8.90 19.62 2.95
N VAL A 90 10.02 20.35 2.78
CA VAL A 90 11.04 20.52 3.83
C VAL A 90 10.44 21.12 5.09
N LYS A 91 9.69 22.23 4.96
CA LYS A 91 8.98 22.87 6.08
C LYS A 91 8.02 21.90 6.78
N THR A 92 7.30 21.09 6.00
CA THR A 92 6.35 20.12 6.55
C THR A 92 7.06 19.02 7.32
N LEU A 93 8.12 18.43 6.78
CA LEU A 93 8.90 17.40 7.46
C LEU A 93 9.44 17.92 8.80
N ASP A 94 10.03 19.12 8.82
CA ASP A 94 10.55 19.73 10.05
C ASP A 94 9.46 20.02 11.09
N ALA A 95 8.28 20.47 10.65
CA ALA A 95 7.15 20.75 11.53
C ALA A 95 6.51 19.47 12.12
N LEU A 96 6.48 18.38 11.34
CA LEU A 96 5.95 17.09 11.79
C LEU A 96 6.83 16.45 12.86
N ALA A 97 8.16 16.65 12.80
CA ALA A 97 9.10 16.11 13.79
C ALA A 97 8.81 16.53 15.23
N VAL A 98 8.14 17.68 15.43
CA VAL A 98 7.73 18.18 16.75
C VAL A 98 6.24 18.04 17.01
N THR A 99 5.50 17.35 16.13
CA THR A 99 4.05 17.15 16.23
C THR A 99 3.74 15.70 16.66
N PRO A 100 3.32 15.46 17.92
CA PRO A 100 3.12 14.11 18.46
C PRO A 100 2.04 13.26 17.78
N ALA A 101 1.17 13.88 16.98
CA ALA A 101 0.02 13.25 16.33
C ALA A 101 0.30 12.71 14.92
N ALA A 102 1.52 12.89 14.39
CA ALA A 102 1.89 12.50 13.03
C ALA A 102 2.45 11.06 12.95
N ASN A 103 1.78 10.08 13.56
CA ASN A 103 2.22 8.68 13.57
C ASN A 103 1.92 7.99 12.23
N ALA A 104 2.66 8.38 11.19
CA ALA A 104 2.61 7.76 9.86
C ALA A 104 4.01 7.77 9.23
N LEU A 105 4.29 6.80 8.37
CA LEU A 105 5.48 6.81 7.54
C LEU A 105 5.33 7.87 6.44
N ILE A 106 6.31 8.77 6.32
CA ILE A 106 6.26 9.87 5.36
C ILE A 106 7.32 9.67 4.29
N PHE A 107 6.87 9.55 3.05
CA PHE A 107 7.74 9.44 1.87
C PHE A 107 7.56 10.67 0.98
N VAL A 108 8.51 10.89 0.07
CA VAL A 108 8.41 11.96 -0.93
C VAL A 108 8.55 11.38 -2.33
N ARG A 109 7.60 11.63 -3.24
CA ARG A 109 7.74 11.28 -4.65
C ARG A 109 8.47 12.41 -5.36
N VAL A 110 9.61 12.11 -5.98
CA VAL A 110 10.53 13.09 -6.57
C VAL A 110 10.65 12.93 -8.08
N ARG A 111 10.86 14.04 -8.80
CA ARG A 111 11.06 14.01 -10.26
C ARG A 111 12.47 13.63 -10.68
N THR A 112 13.46 14.00 -9.87
CA THR A 112 14.88 13.85 -10.23
C THR A 112 15.72 13.43 -9.01
N PRO A 113 16.87 12.77 -9.22
CA PRO A 113 17.77 12.38 -8.12
C PRO A 113 18.27 13.58 -7.30
N GLU A 114 18.52 14.72 -7.94
CA GLU A 114 19.02 15.93 -7.28
C GLU A 114 18.02 16.47 -6.24
N THR A 115 16.72 16.22 -6.45
CA THR A 115 15.67 16.62 -5.50
C THR A 115 15.78 15.84 -4.19
N ILE A 116 16.21 14.58 -4.22
CA ILE A 116 16.47 13.77 -3.02
C ILE A 116 17.54 14.44 -2.16
N ARG A 117 18.66 14.80 -2.80
CA ARG A 117 19.75 15.52 -2.15
C ARG A 117 19.27 16.86 -1.59
N LEU A 118 18.58 17.67 -2.39
CA LEU A 118 18.12 18.98 -1.97
C LEU A 118 17.22 18.92 -0.72
N ILE A 119 16.30 17.96 -0.66
CA ILE A 119 15.45 17.77 0.53
C ILE A 119 16.29 17.29 1.72
N THR A 120 17.16 16.30 1.51
CA THR A 120 18.02 15.74 2.55
C THR A 120 18.96 16.78 3.16
N ASP A 121 19.46 17.72 2.35
CA ASP A 121 20.35 18.81 2.78
C ASP A 121 19.61 19.91 3.53
N ALA A 122 18.33 20.12 3.21
CA ALA A 122 17.54 21.23 3.73
C ALA A 122 16.76 20.89 5.00
N ILE A 123 16.40 19.62 5.23
CA ILE A 123 15.69 19.20 6.44
C ILE A 123 16.61 19.31 7.67
N THR A 124 16.01 19.66 8.81
CA THR A 124 16.70 19.77 10.10
C THR A 124 16.13 18.77 11.09
N SER A 125 15.08 19.12 11.82
CA SER A 125 14.37 18.18 12.70
C SER A 125 13.63 17.09 11.93
N GLY A 126 13.28 17.34 10.67
CA GLY A 126 12.52 16.46 9.78
C GLY A 126 13.20 15.14 9.44
N VAL A 127 14.47 14.96 9.82
CA VAL A 127 15.18 13.68 9.73
C VAL A 127 14.43 12.57 10.47
N THR A 128 13.75 12.85 11.58
CA THR A 128 12.97 11.84 12.31
C THR A 128 11.66 11.48 11.62
N THR A 129 11.20 12.28 10.65
CA THR A 129 9.92 12.10 9.95
C THR A 129 10.08 11.45 8.57
N LEU A 130 11.14 11.79 7.83
CA LEU A 130 11.34 11.29 6.47
C LEU A 130 11.67 9.79 6.45
N SER A 131 10.77 8.94 5.97
CA SER A 131 10.98 7.49 5.85
C SER A 131 11.66 7.08 4.54
N GLY A 132 11.55 7.89 3.48
CA GLY A 132 12.12 7.55 2.19
C GLY A 132 11.56 8.31 1.00
N PHE A 133 11.84 7.77 -0.19
CA PHE A 133 11.48 8.37 -1.46
C PHE A 133 10.74 7.39 -2.37
N VAL A 134 9.83 7.92 -3.18
CA VAL A 134 9.18 7.19 -4.28
C VAL A 134 9.82 7.66 -5.58
N VAL A 135 10.26 6.70 -6.39
CA VAL A 135 10.95 6.98 -7.65
C VAL A 135 10.02 6.63 -8.81
N PRO A 136 9.40 7.63 -9.47
CA PRO A 136 8.49 7.39 -10.57
C PRO A 136 9.23 6.95 -11.83
N LYS A 137 8.50 6.34 -12.77
CA LYS A 137 9.00 5.97 -14.10
C LYS A 137 10.33 5.20 -14.03
N PHE A 138 10.48 4.35 -13.01
CA PHE A 138 11.73 3.69 -12.70
C PHE A 138 12.13 2.73 -13.82
N ASP A 139 13.36 2.89 -14.31
CA ASP A 139 14.01 2.03 -15.28
C ASP A 139 15.52 1.99 -15.04
N THR A 140 16.23 1.18 -15.82
CA THR A 140 17.67 1.00 -15.72
C THR A 140 18.49 2.21 -16.17
N THR A 141 17.88 3.19 -16.85
CA THR A 141 18.58 4.39 -17.34
C THR A 141 18.74 5.44 -16.24
N THR A 142 17.74 5.57 -15.37
CA THR A 142 17.72 6.58 -14.29
C THR A 142 17.77 5.98 -12.89
N GLY A 143 17.38 4.72 -12.74
CA GLY A 143 17.18 4.09 -11.43
C GLY A 143 18.42 4.04 -10.55
N ALA A 144 19.61 3.82 -11.14
CA ALA A 144 20.87 3.78 -10.38
C ALA A 144 21.16 5.13 -9.70
N ALA A 145 21.00 6.24 -10.43
CA ALA A 145 21.23 7.58 -9.88
C ALA A 145 20.28 7.90 -8.72
N PHE A 146 19.01 7.51 -8.81
CA PHE A 146 18.08 7.64 -7.69
C PHE A 146 18.49 6.81 -6.47
N LEU A 147 18.88 5.56 -6.68
CA LEU A 147 19.26 4.65 -5.59
C LEU A 147 20.58 5.07 -4.92
N ASP A 148 21.53 5.62 -5.67
CA ASP A 148 22.75 6.22 -5.13
C ASP A 148 22.45 7.40 -4.21
N GLU A 149 21.52 8.28 -4.58
CA GLU A 149 21.11 9.41 -3.73
C GLU A 149 20.35 8.93 -2.48
N VAL A 150 19.53 7.89 -2.58
CA VAL A 150 18.85 7.28 -1.41
C VAL A 150 19.85 6.63 -0.44
N ASP A 151 20.84 5.90 -0.96
CA ASP A 151 21.89 5.30 -0.14
C ASP A 151 22.75 6.39 0.53
N SER A 152 23.14 7.42 -0.24
CA SER A 152 23.84 8.59 0.27
C SER A 152 23.04 9.32 1.36
N ALA A 153 21.73 9.47 1.17
CA ALA A 153 20.84 10.06 2.17
C ALA A 153 20.80 9.23 3.46
N SER A 154 20.76 7.90 3.35
CA SER A 154 20.83 7.01 4.52
C SER A 154 22.10 7.23 5.34
N GLY A 155 23.25 7.31 4.68
CA GLY A 155 24.54 7.57 5.34
C GLY A 155 24.63 8.97 5.96
N ARG A 156 24.09 9.99 5.29
CA ARG A 156 24.10 11.38 5.79
C ARG A 156 23.18 11.63 6.97
N LEU A 157 22.03 10.97 6.97
CA LEU A 157 21.01 11.12 8.02
C LEU A 157 21.20 10.13 9.18
N ASP A 158 22.20 9.25 9.09
CA ASP A 158 22.48 8.18 10.06
C ASP A 158 21.24 7.35 10.42
N LYS A 159 20.42 7.05 9.39
CA LYS A 159 19.24 6.21 9.53
C LYS A 159 18.87 5.56 8.19
N PRO A 160 18.10 4.46 8.20
CA PRO A 160 17.55 3.90 6.97
C PRO A 160 16.68 4.93 6.23
N ILE A 161 17.00 5.20 4.96
CA ILE A 161 16.15 5.91 4.01
C ILE A 161 15.81 4.92 2.91
N TYR A 162 14.51 4.71 2.72
CA TYR A 162 14.03 3.71 1.78
C TYR A 162 13.70 4.31 0.42
N SER A 163 13.75 3.45 -0.61
CA SER A 163 13.27 3.71 -1.96
C SER A 163 12.08 2.81 -2.26
N MET A 164 11.08 3.37 -2.94
CA MET A 164 9.97 2.63 -3.54
C MET A 164 9.91 2.94 -5.04
N PRO A 165 10.59 2.15 -5.89
CA PRO A 165 10.55 2.32 -7.34
C PRO A 165 9.16 2.03 -7.90
N VAL A 166 8.66 2.91 -8.76
CA VAL A 166 7.39 2.74 -9.48
C VAL A 166 7.68 2.25 -10.89
N LEU A 167 7.29 1.02 -11.18
CA LEU A 167 7.41 0.39 -12.48
C LEU A 167 6.22 0.84 -13.33
N GLU A 168 6.50 1.72 -14.28
CA GLU A 168 5.48 2.33 -15.16
C GLU A 168 6.06 2.89 -16.48
N SER A 169 7.35 2.64 -16.74
CA SER A 169 8.04 3.18 -17.91
C SER A 169 7.59 2.49 -19.21
N HIS A 170 7.69 3.23 -20.33
CA HIS A 170 7.36 2.70 -21.66
C HIS A 170 8.17 1.44 -22.03
N ILE A 171 9.42 1.34 -21.57
CA ILE A 171 10.30 0.19 -21.82
C ILE A 171 9.73 -1.08 -21.15
N LEU A 172 9.08 -0.96 -20.00
CA LEU A 172 8.44 -2.07 -19.30
C LEU A 172 7.09 -2.45 -19.91
N VAL A 173 6.37 -1.47 -20.45
CA VAL A 173 5.01 -1.68 -20.96
C VAL A 173 5.03 -2.45 -22.28
N HIS A 174 5.99 -2.19 -23.15
CA HIS A 174 6.10 -2.88 -24.45
C HIS A 174 6.69 -4.29 -24.29
N ALA A 175 6.01 -5.28 -24.87
CA ALA A 175 6.35 -6.70 -24.68
C ALA A 175 7.74 -7.06 -25.23
N GLU A 176 8.18 -6.41 -26.31
CA GLU A 176 9.46 -6.65 -26.96
C GLU A 176 10.68 -6.25 -26.11
N SER A 177 10.50 -5.31 -25.17
CA SER A 177 11.58 -4.82 -24.30
C SER A 177 11.42 -5.23 -22.83
N ARG A 178 10.20 -5.60 -22.42
CA ARG A 178 9.84 -5.86 -21.02
C ARG A 178 10.74 -6.86 -20.31
N ASP A 179 10.93 -8.05 -20.89
CA ASP A 179 11.65 -9.15 -20.23
C ASP A 179 13.10 -8.74 -19.89
N ALA A 180 13.82 -8.20 -20.87
CA ALA A 180 15.19 -7.74 -20.71
C ALA A 180 15.31 -6.54 -19.75
N GLU A 181 14.29 -5.68 -19.66
CA GLU A 181 14.24 -4.57 -18.70
C GLU A 181 13.98 -5.08 -17.27
N LEU A 182 12.99 -5.95 -17.07
CA LEU A 182 12.67 -6.54 -15.77
C LEU A 182 13.86 -7.30 -15.18
N GLN A 183 14.60 -8.05 -16.01
CA GLN A 183 15.82 -8.73 -15.58
C GLN A 183 16.86 -7.73 -15.05
N ARG A 184 17.17 -6.69 -15.83
CA ARG A 184 18.17 -5.67 -15.47
C ARG A 184 17.75 -4.83 -14.26
N ILE A 185 16.45 -4.52 -14.14
CA ILE A 185 15.90 -3.91 -12.93
C ILE A 185 16.10 -4.85 -11.74
N GLY A 186 15.87 -6.16 -11.88
CA GLY A 186 16.12 -7.13 -10.82
C GLY A 186 17.56 -7.17 -10.32
N GLU A 187 18.52 -7.12 -11.24
CA GLU A 187 19.94 -7.02 -10.91
C GLU A 187 20.25 -5.72 -10.15
N LEU A 188 19.71 -4.60 -10.62
CA LEU A 188 19.88 -3.29 -9.98
C LEU A 188 19.26 -3.25 -8.57
N LEU A 189 18.00 -3.66 -8.41
CA LEU A 189 17.33 -3.66 -7.11
C LEU A 189 18.04 -4.60 -6.13
N THR A 190 18.60 -5.71 -6.61
CA THR A 190 19.39 -6.64 -5.78
C THR A 190 20.65 -5.96 -5.22
N HIS A 191 21.32 -5.11 -6.02
CA HIS A 191 22.47 -4.34 -5.56
C HIS A 191 22.11 -3.38 -4.40
N TYR A 192 20.94 -2.74 -4.48
CA TYR A 192 20.42 -1.80 -3.47
C TYR A 192 19.35 -2.41 -2.56
N ARG A 193 19.42 -3.73 -2.31
CA ARG A 193 18.33 -4.47 -1.65
C ARG A 193 18.00 -3.97 -0.25
N ARG A 194 18.94 -3.32 0.44
CA ARG A 194 18.71 -2.75 1.78
C ARG A 194 17.85 -1.48 1.73
N GLN A 195 17.93 -0.73 0.64
CA GLN A 195 17.23 0.54 0.44
C GLN A 195 15.85 0.32 -0.21
N VAL A 196 15.66 -0.73 -1.01
CA VAL A 196 14.37 -0.98 -1.69
C VAL A 196 13.35 -1.58 -0.71
N LEU A 197 12.37 -0.77 -0.28
CA LEU A 197 11.32 -1.20 0.66
C LEU A 197 10.20 -1.97 -0.03
N ALA A 198 9.69 -1.46 -1.15
CA ALA A 198 8.62 -2.08 -1.92
C ALA A 198 8.71 -1.66 -3.38
N VAL A 199 8.31 -2.55 -4.29
CA VAL A 199 8.14 -2.25 -5.71
C VAL A 199 6.69 -1.80 -5.95
N ARG A 200 6.51 -0.71 -6.66
CA ARG A 200 5.19 -0.15 -6.97
C ARG A 200 4.86 -0.29 -8.45
N ILE A 201 3.58 -0.24 -8.76
CA ILE A 201 3.05 -0.34 -10.12
C ILE A 201 2.26 0.92 -10.44
N GLY A 202 2.60 1.58 -11.55
CA GLY A 202 1.88 2.75 -12.06
C GLY A 202 0.97 2.42 -13.24
N ALA A 203 -0.20 1.85 -12.97
CA ALA A 203 -1.09 1.37 -14.04
C ALA A 203 -1.67 2.48 -14.93
N THR A 204 -1.82 3.70 -14.41
CA THR A 204 -2.38 4.84 -15.16
C THR A 204 -1.42 5.28 -16.28
N ASP A 205 -0.13 5.45 -15.99
CA ASP A 205 0.89 5.74 -17.00
C ASP A 205 0.99 4.62 -18.05
N MET A 206 0.94 3.35 -17.61
CA MET A 206 0.93 2.20 -18.54
C MET A 206 -0.28 2.23 -19.49
N SER A 207 -1.47 2.53 -18.95
CA SER A 207 -2.68 2.66 -19.76
C SER A 207 -2.58 3.84 -20.73
N GLY A 208 -2.02 4.96 -20.25
CA GLY A 208 -1.80 6.17 -21.03
C GLY A 208 -0.91 5.98 -22.25
N ILE A 209 0.12 5.13 -22.17
CA ILE A 209 0.98 4.77 -23.31
C ILE A 209 0.18 4.19 -24.48
N PHE A 210 -0.87 3.43 -24.19
CA PHE A 210 -1.78 2.87 -25.22
C PHE A 210 -3.00 3.76 -25.51
N GLY A 211 -3.08 4.95 -24.93
CA GLY A 211 -4.26 5.83 -25.04
C GLY A 211 -5.51 5.25 -24.36
N ILE A 212 -5.35 4.34 -23.40
CA ILE A 212 -6.44 3.70 -22.67
C ILE A 212 -6.75 4.52 -21.43
N ARG A 213 -8.02 4.85 -21.24
CA ARG A 213 -8.56 5.30 -19.96
C ARG A 213 -9.59 4.29 -19.51
N ARG A 214 -9.41 3.76 -18.30
CA ARG A 214 -10.28 2.75 -17.71
C ARG A 214 -11.67 3.33 -17.45
N ASP A 215 -12.69 2.47 -17.33
CA ASP A 215 -14.03 2.83 -16.84
C ASP A 215 -14.15 2.39 -15.37
N ARG A 216 -15.04 3.02 -14.60
CA ARG A 216 -15.31 2.69 -13.19
C ARG A 216 -15.82 1.27 -12.96
N ASP A 217 -16.39 0.64 -13.99
CA ASP A 217 -16.85 -0.74 -13.91
C ASP A 217 -15.74 -1.77 -14.15
N LEU A 218 -14.53 -1.34 -14.53
CA LEU A 218 -13.41 -2.21 -14.89
C LEU A 218 -12.28 -2.10 -13.86
N THR A 219 -11.70 -3.23 -13.51
CA THR A 219 -10.45 -3.29 -12.75
C THR A 219 -9.25 -3.15 -13.68
N VAL A 220 -8.07 -2.89 -13.11
CA VAL A 220 -6.81 -2.90 -13.88
C VAL A 220 -6.58 -4.25 -14.58
N TYR A 221 -7.09 -5.34 -14.01
CA TYR A 221 -6.98 -6.70 -14.56
C TYR A 221 -7.84 -6.95 -15.80
N ASP A 222 -8.84 -6.08 -16.05
CA ASP A 222 -9.64 -6.12 -17.28
C ASP A 222 -8.89 -5.45 -18.46
N VAL A 223 -7.89 -4.60 -18.16
CA VAL A 223 -7.01 -3.98 -19.16
C VAL A 223 -5.85 -4.92 -19.43
N ARG A 224 -6.05 -5.90 -20.34
CA ARG A 224 -5.09 -7.00 -20.58
C ARG A 224 -3.64 -6.58 -20.79
N VAL A 225 -3.40 -5.52 -21.56
CA VAL A 225 -2.03 -5.02 -21.81
C VAL A 225 -1.32 -4.54 -20.54
N VAL A 226 -2.06 -4.12 -19.52
CA VAL A 226 -1.53 -3.75 -18.19
C VAL A 226 -1.50 -4.97 -17.26
N ALA A 227 -2.55 -5.80 -17.29
CA ALA A 227 -2.62 -7.03 -16.49
C ALA A 227 -1.43 -7.97 -16.76
N ASP A 228 -1.02 -8.09 -18.03
CA ASP A 228 0.14 -8.90 -18.42
C ASP A 228 1.45 -8.32 -17.85
N VAL A 229 1.60 -6.99 -17.82
CA VAL A 229 2.76 -6.33 -17.18
C VAL A 229 2.78 -6.61 -15.67
N ILE A 230 1.62 -6.52 -15.00
CA ILE A 230 1.50 -6.82 -13.56
C ILE A 230 1.93 -8.27 -13.29
N ALA A 231 1.46 -9.21 -14.10
CA ALA A 231 1.83 -10.62 -13.97
C ALA A 231 3.35 -10.81 -14.11
N ASP A 232 4.00 -10.15 -15.06
CA ASP A 232 5.45 -10.24 -15.27
C ASP A 232 6.22 -9.59 -14.09
N ILE A 233 5.78 -8.44 -13.60
CA ILE A 233 6.33 -7.78 -12.40
C ILE A 233 6.28 -8.73 -11.20
N VAL A 234 5.15 -9.41 -10.98
CA VAL A 234 5.00 -10.39 -9.89
C VAL A 234 5.94 -11.59 -10.07
N ASN A 235 6.09 -12.11 -11.30
CA ASN A 235 7.00 -13.22 -11.58
C ASN A 235 8.48 -12.89 -11.32
N TYR A 236 8.89 -11.65 -11.59
CA TYR A 236 10.26 -11.20 -11.38
C TYR A 236 10.54 -10.81 -9.94
N PHE A 237 9.64 -10.03 -9.31
CA PHE A 237 9.90 -9.40 -8.02
C PHE A 237 9.11 -10.00 -6.86
N GLY A 238 8.07 -10.80 -7.09
CA GLY A 238 7.21 -11.36 -6.04
C GLY A 238 7.66 -12.72 -5.50
N ARG A 239 8.91 -13.13 -5.74
CA ARG A 239 9.41 -14.47 -5.44
C ARG A 239 9.58 -14.71 -3.93
N SER A 240 9.17 -15.90 -3.48
CA SER A 240 9.28 -16.32 -2.07
C SER A 240 10.59 -17.05 -1.73
N ASP A 241 11.57 -17.07 -2.64
CA ASP A 241 12.88 -17.73 -2.46
C ASP A 241 13.93 -16.84 -1.78
N GLY A 242 13.52 -15.71 -1.22
CA GLY A 242 14.38 -14.71 -0.57
C GLY A 242 14.86 -13.60 -1.51
N THR A 243 14.64 -13.72 -2.82
CA THR A 243 15.01 -12.68 -3.80
C THR A 243 13.93 -11.62 -4.01
N GLY A 244 12.67 -11.92 -3.65
CA GLY A 244 11.54 -11.03 -3.89
C GLY A 244 11.43 -9.82 -2.97
N TYR A 245 10.47 -8.96 -3.31
CA TYR A 245 10.08 -7.73 -2.67
C TYR A 245 8.56 -7.73 -2.46
N VAL A 246 8.09 -6.91 -1.53
CA VAL A 246 6.67 -6.56 -1.47
C VAL A 246 6.33 -5.73 -2.71
N ILE A 247 5.27 -6.11 -3.41
CA ILE A 247 4.74 -5.38 -4.57
C ILE A 247 3.41 -4.76 -4.19
N THR A 248 3.22 -3.46 -4.41
CA THR A 248 1.98 -2.77 -4.03
C THR A 248 1.02 -2.56 -5.19
N GLY A 249 -0.29 -2.68 -4.91
CA GLY A 249 -1.35 -2.43 -5.87
C GLY A 249 -1.32 -1.01 -6.48
N PRO A 250 -1.65 -0.86 -7.78
CA PRO A 250 -1.72 0.43 -8.44
C PRO A 250 -2.92 1.26 -7.95
N VAL A 251 -3.02 2.52 -8.39
CA VAL A 251 -4.10 3.43 -8.01
C VAL A 251 -5.47 2.98 -8.56
N TRP A 252 -6.51 3.16 -7.73
CA TRP A 252 -7.90 3.23 -8.18
C TRP A 252 -8.30 4.68 -8.43
N GLU A 253 -8.69 5.01 -9.66
CA GLU A 253 -8.83 6.39 -10.13
C GLU A 253 -10.13 7.08 -9.70
N TYR A 254 -11.09 6.33 -9.13
CA TYR A 254 -12.43 6.83 -8.82
C TYR A 254 -12.66 6.98 -7.32
N PHE A 255 -13.33 8.04 -6.94
CA PHE A 255 -13.81 8.26 -5.58
C PHE A 255 -15.20 8.89 -5.65
N ALA A 256 -16.09 8.46 -4.76
CA ALA A 256 -17.43 9.02 -4.71
C ALA A 256 -17.39 10.46 -4.18
N ASP A 257 -18.08 11.39 -4.85
CA ASP A 257 -18.48 12.65 -4.21
C ASP A 257 -19.38 12.30 -3.03
N ARG A 258 -19.03 12.80 -1.83
CA ARG A 258 -19.71 12.48 -0.55
C ARG A 258 -21.24 12.64 -0.58
N GLU A 259 -21.80 13.36 -1.55
CA GLU A 259 -23.24 13.58 -1.69
C GLU A 259 -24.06 12.37 -2.22
N ARG A 260 -23.42 11.27 -2.65
CA ARG A 260 -24.14 10.17 -3.31
C ARG A 260 -24.00 8.78 -2.69
N MET A 261 -23.61 8.64 -1.42
CA MET A 261 -23.71 7.35 -0.72
C MET A 261 -25.15 6.86 -0.49
N PHE A 262 -26.17 7.70 -0.77
CA PHE A 262 -27.57 7.40 -0.45
C PHE A 262 -28.54 7.62 -1.62
N ARG A 263 -28.38 6.88 -2.73
CA ARG A 263 -29.49 6.71 -3.68
C ARG A 263 -29.64 5.26 -4.15
N PRO A 264 -30.82 4.63 -3.92
CA PRO A 264 -31.08 3.28 -4.37
C PRO A 264 -31.35 3.28 -5.89
N LEU A 265 -30.72 2.35 -6.61
CA LEU A 265 -31.15 1.98 -7.95
C LEU A 265 -31.43 0.48 -8.00
N LEU A 266 -32.72 0.19 -8.14
CA LEU A 266 -33.35 -1.11 -8.31
C LEU A 266 -32.65 -1.98 -9.37
N ARG A 267 -32.26 -3.19 -8.98
CA ARG A 267 -32.59 -4.44 -9.69
C ARG A 267 -32.22 -5.64 -8.83
N THR A 268 -33.23 -6.18 -8.17
CA THR A 268 -33.22 -7.47 -7.47
C THR A 268 -33.11 -8.62 -8.47
N THR A 269 -32.15 -9.53 -8.25
CA THR A 269 -32.23 -10.92 -8.75
C THR A 269 -32.84 -11.81 -7.65
N PRO A 270 -33.54 -12.91 -7.99
CA PRO A 270 -34.53 -13.52 -7.11
C PRO A 270 -34.00 -14.62 -6.16
N PHE A 271 -32.74 -14.55 -5.73
CA PHE A 271 -32.20 -15.45 -4.69
C PHE A 271 -31.65 -14.62 -3.53
N ALA A 272 -32.60 -14.14 -2.71
CA ALA A 272 -32.32 -13.36 -1.51
C ALA A 272 -32.54 -14.23 -0.27
N GLU A 273 -31.46 -14.65 0.37
CA GLU A 273 -31.49 -14.90 1.81
C GLU A 273 -31.48 -13.54 2.52
N HIS A 274 -32.47 -13.36 3.38
CA HIS A 274 -32.92 -12.11 3.97
C HIS A 274 -31.96 -11.63 5.09
N ASP A 275 -31.59 -10.35 5.00
CA ASP A 275 -30.98 -9.42 5.99
C ASP A 275 -29.61 -8.82 5.60
N ALA A 276 -28.72 -9.56 4.94
CA ALA A 276 -27.43 -9.00 4.49
C ALA A 276 -27.52 -8.13 3.21
N VAL A 277 -28.53 -8.37 2.36
CA VAL A 277 -28.61 -7.75 1.02
C VAL A 277 -29.05 -6.29 1.08
N LEU A 278 -29.97 -5.95 2.00
CA LEU A 278 -30.41 -4.55 2.18
C LEU A 278 -29.35 -3.70 2.89
N PHE A 279 -28.55 -4.30 3.78
CA PHE A 279 -27.45 -3.61 4.48
C PHE A 279 -26.26 -3.34 3.54
N ARG A 280 -25.92 -4.28 2.64
CA ARG A 280 -24.88 -4.10 1.60
C ARG A 280 -25.18 -2.94 0.64
N GLN A 281 -26.44 -2.74 0.26
CA GLN A 281 -26.82 -1.68 -0.68
C GLN A 281 -26.73 -0.26 -0.09
N HIS A 282 -26.78 -0.12 1.24
CA HIS A 282 -26.69 1.19 1.90
C HIS A 282 -25.25 1.63 2.18
N LEU A 283 -24.29 0.70 2.24
CA LEU A 283 -22.90 1.01 2.62
C LEU A 283 -21.96 1.17 1.43
N VAL A 284 -22.25 0.55 0.28
CA VAL A 284 -21.29 0.45 -0.82
C VAL A 284 -21.74 1.27 -2.03
N SER A 285 -21.16 2.47 -2.17
CA SER A 285 -21.24 3.22 -3.43
C SER A 285 -20.65 2.39 -4.58
N ARG A 286 -21.10 2.61 -5.82
CA ARG A 286 -20.57 1.89 -7.00
C ARG A 286 -19.04 2.00 -7.14
N ASP A 287 -18.47 3.15 -6.82
CA ASP A 287 -17.03 3.38 -6.90
C ASP A 287 -16.27 2.60 -5.80
N LEU A 288 -16.92 2.34 -4.66
CA LEU A 288 -16.37 1.50 -3.60
C LEU A 288 -16.41 0.01 -3.97
N ASP A 289 -17.45 -0.46 -4.65
CA ASP A 289 -17.54 -1.85 -5.13
C ASP A 289 -16.40 -2.19 -6.11
N GLY A 290 -16.14 -1.30 -7.07
CA GLY A 290 -15.01 -1.44 -8.01
C GLY A 290 -13.66 -1.49 -7.30
N LEU A 291 -13.44 -0.62 -6.31
CA LEU A 291 -12.24 -0.63 -5.48
C LEU A 291 -12.10 -1.95 -4.69
N LEU A 292 -13.15 -2.41 -4.02
CA LEU A 292 -13.14 -3.66 -3.24
C LEU A 292 -12.79 -4.87 -4.12
N ARG A 293 -13.38 -4.94 -5.31
CA ARG A 293 -13.08 -5.99 -6.30
C ARG A 293 -11.63 -5.94 -6.76
N GLU A 294 -11.10 -4.75 -7.03
CA GLU A 294 -9.70 -4.61 -7.42
C GLU A 294 -8.74 -4.98 -6.29
N ILE A 295 -8.99 -4.59 -5.04
CA ILE A 295 -8.15 -4.98 -3.89
C ILE A 295 -8.13 -6.51 -3.72
N ALA A 296 -9.29 -7.17 -3.90
CA ALA A 296 -9.36 -8.63 -3.86
C ALA A 296 -8.52 -9.28 -4.96
N LEU A 297 -8.53 -8.71 -6.18
CA LEU A 297 -7.70 -9.18 -7.29
C LEU A 297 -6.22 -8.86 -7.09
N ASP A 298 -5.87 -7.70 -6.53
CA ASP A 298 -4.50 -7.34 -6.14
C ASP A 298 -3.92 -8.44 -5.24
N ARG A 299 -4.64 -8.79 -4.18
CA ARG A 299 -4.23 -9.86 -3.27
C ARG A 299 -4.15 -11.22 -3.95
N ALA A 300 -5.12 -11.57 -4.80
CA ALA A 300 -5.13 -12.84 -5.53
C ALA A 300 -3.95 -12.98 -6.50
N ASN A 301 -3.40 -11.86 -6.99
CA ASN A 301 -2.24 -11.82 -7.87
C ASN A 301 -0.91 -11.57 -7.13
N GLY A 302 -0.90 -11.59 -5.79
CA GLY A 302 0.32 -11.48 -4.99
C GLY A 302 0.75 -10.04 -4.63
N LEU A 303 -0.12 -9.05 -4.85
CA LEU A 303 0.12 -7.67 -4.47
C LEU A 303 -0.37 -7.41 -3.04
N HIS A 304 0.30 -6.50 -2.34
CA HIS A 304 0.07 -6.18 -0.94
C HIS A 304 -0.06 -4.67 -0.75
N GLY A 305 -1.06 -4.24 0.02
CA GLY A 305 -1.37 -2.82 0.13
C GLY A 305 -1.73 -2.19 -1.22
N LYS A 306 -1.90 -0.87 -1.24
CA LYS A 306 -2.33 -0.17 -2.45
C LYS A 306 -1.92 1.30 -2.40
N THR A 307 -1.54 1.83 -3.55
CA THR A 307 -1.43 3.29 -3.71
C THR A 307 -2.83 3.89 -3.77
N VAL A 308 -3.12 4.88 -2.93
CA VAL A 308 -4.43 5.53 -2.88
C VAL A 308 -4.32 7.05 -3.06
N ILE A 309 -5.31 7.63 -3.71
CA ILE A 309 -5.35 9.07 -4.03
C ILE A 309 -6.42 9.82 -3.24
N HIS A 310 -7.29 9.11 -2.54
CA HIS A 310 -8.38 9.70 -1.77
C HIS A 310 -8.52 9.04 -0.39
N PRO A 311 -8.80 9.81 0.69
CA PRO A 311 -8.94 9.26 2.04
C PRO A 311 -10.02 8.17 2.17
N SER A 312 -11.08 8.22 1.37
CA SER A 312 -12.13 7.18 1.42
C SER A 312 -11.67 5.80 0.95
N HIS A 313 -10.50 5.69 0.33
CA HIS A 313 -9.92 4.40 -0.09
C HIS A 313 -9.18 3.69 1.04
N VAL A 314 -8.84 4.40 2.11
CA VAL A 314 -7.99 3.90 3.20
C VAL A 314 -8.70 2.79 3.97
N ALA A 315 -9.93 3.06 4.44
CA ALA A 315 -10.70 2.09 5.22
C ALA A 315 -10.95 0.77 4.46
N PRO A 316 -11.37 0.76 3.18
CA PRO A 316 -11.49 -0.47 2.39
C PRO A 316 -10.20 -1.27 2.25
N VAL A 317 -9.08 -0.60 1.98
CA VAL A 317 -7.76 -1.25 1.85
C VAL A 317 -7.34 -1.87 3.18
N HIS A 318 -7.48 -1.15 4.29
CA HIS A 318 -7.10 -1.64 5.61
C HIS A 318 -8.02 -2.78 6.09
N ALA A 319 -9.34 -2.67 5.90
CA ALA A 319 -10.30 -3.72 6.26
C ALA A 319 -10.02 -5.04 5.51
N LEU A 320 -9.69 -4.98 4.22
CA LEU A 320 -9.32 -6.17 3.44
C LEU A 320 -7.89 -6.69 3.70
N SER A 321 -7.07 -5.89 4.39
CA SER A 321 -5.71 -6.29 4.79
C SER A 321 -5.69 -7.03 6.13
N ALA A 322 -6.68 -6.83 7.00
CA ALA A 322 -6.83 -7.60 8.24
C ALA A 322 -6.93 -9.11 7.95
N VAL A 323 -6.27 -9.93 8.77
CA VAL A 323 -6.27 -11.38 8.61
C VAL A 323 -7.46 -11.96 9.36
N THR A 324 -8.25 -12.80 8.70
CA THR A 324 -9.35 -13.46 9.41
C THR A 324 -8.82 -14.51 10.37
N HIS A 325 -9.55 -14.76 11.45
CA HIS A 325 -9.24 -15.86 12.36
C HIS A 325 -8.96 -17.19 11.64
N GLU A 326 -9.80 -17.52 10.66
CA GLU A 326 -9.67 -18.74 9.86
C GLU A 326 -8.37 -18.77 9.04
N GLU A 327 -8.03 -17.68 8.33
CA GLU A 327 -6.79 -17.59 7.56
C GLU A 327 -5.55 -17.71 8.46
N TYR A 328 -5.62 -17.11 9.65
CA TYR A 328 -4.52 -17.17 10.61
C TYR A 328 -4.33 -18.58 11.17
N GLN A 329 -5.41 -19.26 11.56
CA GLN A 329 -5.33 -20.66 12.01
C GLN A 329 -4.79 -21.57 10.93
N ASP A 330 -5.26 -21.42 9.69
CA ASP A 330 -4.73 -22.18 8.55
C ASP A 330 -3.23 -21.94 8.36
N ALA A 331 -2.78 -20.68 8.49
CA ALA A 331 -1.37 -20.34 8.38
C ALA A 331 -0.52 -20.98 9.49
N LEU A 332 -0.97 -20.92 10.76
CA LEU A 332 -0.28 -21.57 11.88
C LEU A 332 -0.22 -23.09 11.68
N ASP A 333 -1.35 -23.71 11.33
CA ASP A 333 -1.45 -25.14 11.05
C ASP A 333 -0.47 -25.57 9.95
N ILE A 334 -0.33 -24.78 8.87
CA ILE A 334 0.59 -25.06 7.76
C ILE A 334 2.05 -24.91 8.19
N LEU A 335 2.38 -23.93 9.03
CA LEU A 335 3.75 -23.67 9.48
C LEU A 335 4.24 -24.68 10.52
N ASP A 336 3.34 -25.16 11.39
CA ASP A 336 3.65 -26.12 12.46
C ASP A 336 3.48 -27.59 12.02
N SER A 337 2.78 -27.85 10.92
CA SER A 337 2.52 -29.22 10.46
C SER A 337 3.77 -29.93 9.92
N ALA A 338 4.01 -31.14 10.44
CA ALA A 338 4.96 -32.10 9.89
C ALA A 338 4.31 -33.08 8.88
N THR A 339 3.00 -32.98 8.66
CA THR A 339 2.24 -33.86 7.76
C THR A 339 2.20 -33.30 6.34
N GLY A 340 1.84 -34.12 5.34
CA GLY A 340 1.76 -33.68 3.95
C GLY A 340 0.58 -32.74 3.68
N ALA A 341 -0.61 -33.15 4.12
CA ALA A 341 -1.85 -32.39 4.00
C ALA A 341 -2.81 -32.75 5.14
N GLN A 342 -3.64 -31.78 5.54
CA GLN A 342 -4.68 -31.95 6.56
C GLN A 342 -5.92 -31.12 6.25
N ALA A 343 -7.07 -31.48 6.82
CA ALA A 343 -8.25 -30.62 6.76
C ALA A 343 -8.02 -29.35 7.60
N SER A 344 -8.51 -28.20 7.13
CA SER A 344 -8.49 -26.96 7.93
C SER A 344 -9.24 -27.13 9.25
N GLY A 345 -8.94 -26.30 10.26
CA GLY A 345 -9.67 -26.28 11.53
C GLY A 345 -11.19 -26.09 11.34
N TYR A 346 -11.57 -25.29 10.35
CA TYR A 346 -12.97 -25.05 9.94
C TYR A 346 -13.57 -26.14 9.04
N ARG A 347 -12.77 -27.14 8.63
CA ARG A 347 -13.17 -28.30 7.81
C ARG A 347 -13.84 -27.96 6.47
N ASN A 348 -13.51 -26.81 5.91
CA ASN A 348 -14.05 -26.30 4.65
C ASN A 348 -13.02 -26.29 3.50
N LYS A 349 -11.74 -26.55 3.81
CA LYS A 349 -10.66 -26.60 2.82
C LYS A 349 -9.55 -27.57 3.26
N MET A 350 -8.63 -27.85 2.34
CA MET A 350 -7.43 -28.66 2.57
C MET A 350 -6.23 -27.74 2.75
N ASN A 351 -5.47 -27.96 3.81
CA ASN A 351 -4.18 -27.32 4.06
C ASN A 351 -3.07 -28.29 3.63
N GLU A 352 -2.41 -27.99 2.51
CA GLU A 352 -1.22 -28.70 2.07
C GLU A 352 0.03 -27.99 2.59
N THR A 353 0.81 -28.69 3.41
CA THR A 353 1.93 -28.09 4.15
C THR A 353 2.92 -27.43 3.19
N LYS A 354 3.49 -28.17 2.22
CA LYS A 354 4.54 -27.63 1.33
C LYS A 354 4.06 -26.55 0.36
N PRO A 355 2.97 -26.74 -0.42
CA PRO A 355 2.52 -25.75 -1.39
C PRO A 355 2.06 -24.44 -0.73
N HIS A 356 1.49 -24.51 0.47
CA HIS A 356 0.95 -23.33 1.14
C HIS A 356 1.92 -22.65 2.11
N GLN A 357 3.17 -23.12 2.28
CA GLN A 357 4.11 -22.50 3.25
C GLN A 357 4.37 -21.02 2.97
N ASN A 358 4.56 -20.65 1.70
CA ASN A 358 4.83 -19.27 1.32
C ASN A 358 3.63 -18.37 1.62
N TRP A 359 2.42 -18.86 1.30
CA TRP A 359 1.18 -18.18 1.66
C TRP A 359 1.06 -18.01 3.19
N ALA A 360 1.32 -19.07 3.96
CA ALA A 360 1.22 -19.02 5.41
C ALA A 360 2.20 -18.01 6.04
N ARG A 361 3.46 -17.98 5.58
CA ARG A 361 4.45 -16.98 6.01
C ARG A 361 3.98 -15.55 5.73
N GLN A 362 3.48 -15.28 4.52
CA GLN A 362 2.97 -13.95 4.18
C GLN A 362 1.72 -13.58 4.98
N THR A 363 0.82 -14.54 5.22
CA THR A 363 -0.35 -14.35 6.09
C THR A 363 0.06 -13.99 7.51
N THR A 364 1.09 -14.64 8.08
CA THR A 364 1.59 -14.28 9.42
C THR A 364 2.24 -12.90 9.47
N LEU A 365 2.99 -12.49 8.44
CA LEU A 365 3.53 -11.12 8.36
C LEU A 365 2.41 -10.08 8.29
N ARG A 366 1.36 -10.36 7.51
CA ARG A 366 0.17 -9.49 7.43
C ARG A 366 -0.61 -9.46 8.74
N ALA A 367 -0.72 -10.59 9.45
CA ALA A 367 -1.37 -10.67 10.75
C ALA A 367 -0.67 -9.78 11.78
N ARG A 368 0.68 -9.75 11.77
CA ARG A 368 1.44 -8.81 12.60
C ARG A 368 1.13 -7.35 12.25
N ALA A 369 1.06 -7.02 10.96
CA ALA A 369 0.81 -5.65 10.51
C ALA A 369 -0.64 -5.15 10.75
N PHE A 370 -1.65 -5.99 10.51
CA PHE A 370 -3.07 -5.60 10.49
C PHE A 370 -3.93 -6.30 11.54
N GLY A 371 -3.35 -7.16 12.37
CA GLY A 371 -4.07 -7.95 13.36
C GLY A 371 -4.80 -9.16 12.78
N VAL A 372 -5.34 -9.96 13.68
CA VAL A 372 -6.18 -11.13 13.42
C VAL A 372 -7.57 -10.85 13.96
N THR A 373 -8.59 -10.95 13.12
CA THR A 373 -9.97 -10.68 13.54
C THR A 373 -10.49 -11.74 14.51
N ASN A 374 -11.48 -11.37 15.35
CA ASN A 374 -12.22 -12.34 16.13
C ASN A 374 -13.03 -13.29 15.24
N THR A 375 -13.41 -14.45 15.77
CA THR A 375 -14.24 -15.41 15.03
C THR A 375 -15.56 -14.77 14.63
N GLY A 376 -15.91 -14.84 13.35
CA GLY A 376 -17.16 -14.31 12.81
C GLY A 376 -17.12 -12.82 12.42
N VAL A 377 -16.05 -12.08 12.79
CA VAL A 377 -15.84 -10.71 12.32
C VAL A 377 -15.45 -10.73 10.84
N THR A 378 -16.20 -10.00 10.03
CA THR A 378 -16.01 -9.89 8.59
C THR A 378 -15.40 -8.56 8.19
N PHE A 379 -14.98 -8.43 6.92
CA PHE A 379 -14.51 -7.15 6.39
C PHE A 379 -15.58 -6.05 6.47
N VAL A 380 -16.87 -6.41 6.47
CA VAL A 380 -17.97 -5.43 6.57
C VAL A 380 -17.98 -4.81 7.95
N ASP A 381 -17.80 -5.61 9.01
CA ASP A 381 -17.76 -5.12 10.40
C ASP A 381 -16.57 -4.19 10.62
N LEU A 382 -15.39 -4.56 10.09
CA LEU A 382 -14.20 -3.70 10.07
C LEU A 382 -14.47 -2.40 9.33
N LEU A 383 -15.04 -2.47 8.12
CA LEU A 383 -15.31 -1.30 7.30
C LEU A 383 -16.31 -0.35 7.97
N THR A 384 -17.37 -0.88 8.59
CA THR A 384 -18.33 -0.09 9.35
C THR A 384 -17.65 0.64 10.50
N ALA A 385 -16.86 -0.07 11.31
CA ALA A 385 -16.13 0.55 12.42
C ALA A 385 -15.16 1.66 11.96
N LEU A 386 -14.49 1.46 10.82
CA LEU A 386 -13.56 2.44 10.25
C LEU A 386 -14.24 3.67 9.63
N VAL A 387 -15.49 3.53 9.17
CA VAL A 387 -16.26 4.65 8.59
C VAL A 387 -16.93 5.48 9.68
N ASP A 388 -17.27 4.86 10.81
CA ASP A 388 -17.93 5.51 11.95
C ASP A 388 -16.95 6.18 12.94
N ALA A 389 -15.66 5.86 12.85
CA ALA A 389 -14.57 6.47 13.64
C ALA A 389 -14.17 7.85 13.12
#